data_AF-A0A2D7RH03-F1
#
_entry.id   AF-A0A2D7RH03-F1
#
_cell.length_a   1.000
_cell.length_b   1.000
_cell.length_c   1.000
_cell.angle_alpha   90.00
_cell.angle_beta   90.00
_cell.angle_gamma   90.00
#
_symmetry.space_group_name_H-M   'P 1'
#
loop_
_entity.id
_entity.type
_entity.pdbx_description
1 polymer ?
#
loop_
_entity_poly.entity_id
_entity_poly.type
_entity_poly.pdbx_seq_one_letter_code
_entity_poly.pdbx_strand_id
1 'polypeptide(L)'
;MISKSSVAATFSVQSQNLNSEISLSVGDNFEISDDNSDFKKSLTVQPNQNKTLYVRFSPAELGTQTGLITITSSNVSQKTINLSGIAIKLRHNYKTYIKEHLAFGSGLSQSSVKSFDLHNDMENIESIKMYVQLECPNAGCNAWDVFANILVKESVSNEWLEIGRYITPYGVDTSALERGIEIDVTDFKSLLSGTVELKAYIEVWGSDGWNLSVDFDYTEGEPDYKYYQISRIMQYNKNSLEGVIYGEDQSEFDLDKTISFGDNIQSAHLRTIITGWGHATPADSDGRRCAEWCYRTHDIKINDANRFQHEMKGIGCSSNPINNQAGNWTPDRAGWCPGMAVPLRLDNFDEDLNGKTLKFKYAFKPWVNDLQTTADNKHAYYAISTFVVLKSNEEISPAVVTN
;
A
#
# COMPACT_ATOMS: atom_id res chain seq x y z
N MET A 1 6.30 -10.31 15.91
CA MET A 1 6.02 -10.50 17.36
C MET A 1 4.65 -9.92 17.70
N ILE A 2 3.91 -10.54 18.64
CA ILE A 2 2.66 -9.98 19.19
C ILE A 2 3.06 -9.08 20.35
N SER A 3 2.73 -7.80 20.28
CA SER A 3 3.38 -6.84 21.18
C SER A 3 2.57 -6.43 22.40
N LYS A 4 1.25 -6.69 22.49
CA LYS A 4 0.44 -6.23 23.63
C LYS A 4 -0.73 -7.14 24.01
N SER A 5 -0.89 -7.36 25.32
CA SER A 5 -2.12 -7.90 25.91
C SER A 5 -3.28 -6.91 25.72
N SER A 6 -4.51 -7.42 25.66
CA SER A 6 -5.71 -6.58 25.59
C SER A 6 -5.90 -5.77 26.88
N VAL A 7 -6.76 -4.75 26.81
CA VAL A 7 -7.42 -4.21 28.00
C VAL A 7 -8.17 -5.36 28.70
N ALA A 8 -8.14 -5.39 30.02
CA ALA A 8 -8.82 -6.43 30.79
C ALA A 8 -10.34 -6.25 30.76
N ALA A 9 -11.06 -7.36 30.59
CA ALA A 9 -12.48 -7.46 30.86
C ALA A 9 -12.70 -7.88 32.32
N THR A 10 -13.86 -7.57 32.88
CA THR A 10 -14.21 -7.94 34.25
C THR A 10 -15.30 -9.00 34.30
N PHE A 11 -15.27 -9.82 35.35
CA PHE A 11 -16.35 -10.73 35.71
C PHE A 11 -16.42 -10.87 37.23
N SER A 12 -17.59 -11.26 37.74
CA SER A 12 -17.78 -11.43 39.18
C SER A 12 -17.93 -12.90 39.55
N VAL A 13 -17.27 -13.28 40.64
CA VAL A 13 -17.41 -14.59 41.26
C VAL A 13 -18.10 -14.39 42.60
N GLN A 14 -19.27 -15.01 42.74
CA GLN A 14 -20.01 -15.03 43.99
C GLN A 14 -20.19 -16.47 44.45
N SER A 15 -19.97 -16.72 45.74
CA SER A 15 -20.22 -18.01 46.37
C SER A 15 -20.96 -17.86 47.69
N GLN A 16 -21.64 -18.92 48.10
CA GLN A 16 -22.34 -19.03 49.38
C GLN A 16 -22.24 -20.47 49.87
N ASN A 17 -22.15 -20.65 51.19
CA ASN A 17 -22.06 -21.93 51.88
C ASN A 17 -20.88 -22.83 51.42
N LEU A 18 -19.76 -22.23 51.02
CA LEU A 18 -18.54 -22.96 50.69
C LEU A 18 -17.58 -23.00 51.87
N ASN A 19 -16.93 -24.15 52.07
CA ASN A 19 -15.96 -24.41 53.13
C ASN A 19 -14.52 -24.56 52.60
N SER A 20 -14.32 -24.37 51.30
CA SER A 20 -13.00 -24.37 50.64
C SER A 20 -12.86 -23.17 49.71
N GLU A 21 -11.62 -22.76 49.44
CA GLU A 21 -11.33 -21.71 48.47
C GLU A 21 -11.88 -22.01 47.06
N ILE A 22 -12.04 -20.96 46.28
CA ILE A 22 -12.40 -21.06 44.87
C ILE A 22 -11.11 -20.92 44.08
N SER A 23 -10.76 -21.96 43.32
CA SER A 23 -9.63 -21.93 42.39
C SER A 23 -10.13 -21.53 41.01
N LEU A 24 -9.41 -20.58 40.40
CA LEU A 24 -9.62 -20.16 39.02
C LEU A 24 -8.37 -20.39 38.19
N SER A 25 -8.54 -20.93 36.99
CA SER A 25 -7.48 -21.02 35.99
C SER A 25 -7.98 -20.55 34.62
N VAL A 26 -7.07 -20.06 33.80
CA VAL A 26 -7.37 -19.59 32.44
C VAL A 26 -6.53 -20.31 31.39
N GLY A 27 -7.04 -20.39 30.15
CA GLY A 27 -6.31 -20.97 29.03
C GLY A 27 -5.05 -20.19 28.62
N ASP A 28 -4.19 -20.81 27.82
CA ASP A 28 -2.81 -20.35 27.53
C ASP A 28 -2.71 -18.93 26.99
N ASN A 29 -3.69 -18.48 26.21
CA ASN A 29 -3.69 -17.14 25.62
C ASN A 29 -4.39 -16.08 26.50
N PHE A 30 -4.69 -16.40 27.75
CA PHE A 30 -5.38 -15.50 28.67
C PHE A 30 -4.66 -15.42 30.01
N GLU A 31 -4.88 -14.33 30.72
CA GLU A 31 -4.34 -14.13 32.07
C GLU A 31 -5.44 -13.54 32.96
N ILE A 32 -5.39 -13.87 34.25
CA ILE A 32 -6.37 -13.48 35.26
C ILE A 32 -5.70 -12.71 36.40
N SER A 33 -6.40 -11.74 36.98
CA SER A 33 -5.93 -10.90 38.07
C SER A 33 -7.09 -10.54 39.01
N ASP A 34 -6.79 -10.26 40.28
CA ASP A 34 -7.76 -9.78 41.28
C ASP A 34 -7.59 -8.28 41.63
N ASP A 35 -6.55 -7.64 41.08
CA ASP A 35 -6.18 -6.23 41.31
C ASP A 35 -5.97 -5.44 40.01
N ASN A 36 -6.19 -6.08 38.85
CA ASN A 36 -5.98 -5.53 37.50
C ASN A 36 -4.53 -5.10 37.21
N SER A 37 -3.57 -5.59 37.99
CA SER A 37 -2.16 -5.19 37.92
C SER A 37 -1.24 -6.40 37.81
N ASP A 38 -1.40 -7.38 38.70
CA ASP A 38 -0.64 -8.64 38.71
C ASP A 38 -1.45 -9.75 38.03
N PHE A 39 -1.07 -10.09 36.79
CA PHE A 39 -1.76 -11.06 35.94
C PHE A 39 -1.05 -12.42 35.95
N LYS A 40 -1.83 -13.49 36.13
CA LYS A 40 -1.36 -14.88 36.31
C LYS A 40 -2.18 -15.85 35.46
N LYS A 41 -1.78 -17.12 35.41
CA LYS A 41 -2.59 -18.19 34.79
C LYS A 41 -3.64 -18.80 35.72
N SER A 42 -3.49 -18.58 37.01
CA SER A 42 -4.43 -19.04 38.03
C SER A 42 -4.36 -18.18 39.29
N LEU A 43 -5.45 -18.12 40.04
CA LEU A 43 -5.51 -17.51 41.35
C LEU A 43 -6.56 -18.21 42.23
N THR A 44 -6.51 -17.97 43.54
CA THR A 44 -7.54 -18.40 44.48
C THR A 44 -8.29 -17.21 45.08
N VAL A 45 -9.56 -17.43 45.40
CA VAL A 45 -10.42 -16.46 46.07
C VAL A 45 -11.05 -17.10 47.29
N GLN A 46 -11.22 -16.30 48.34
CA GLN A 46 -11.86 -16.76 49.57
C GLN A 46 -13.34 -17.08 49.35
N PRO A 47 -13.87 -18.14 50.01
CA PRO A 47 -15.27 -18.52 49.86
C PRO A 47 -16.21 -17.51 50.52
N ASN A 48 -17.49 -17.59 50.16
CA ASN A 48 -18.59 -16.81 50.74
C ASN A 48 -18.46 -15.30 50.54
N GLN A 49 -17.83 -14.89 49.45
CA GLN A 49 -17.63 -13.50 49.06
C GLN A 49 -18.17 -13.25 47.65
N ASN A 50 -18.39 -11.98 47.34
CA ASN A 50 -18.54 -11.49 45.98
C ASN A 50 -17.25 -10.73 45.62
N LYS A 51 -16.53 -11.23 44.62
CA LYS A 51 -15.27 -10.64 44.16
C LYS A 51 -15.35 -10.37 42.66
N THR A 52 -14.98 -9.15 42.27
CA THR A 52 -14.72 -8.82 40.86
C THR A 52 -13.29 -9.20 40.52
N LEU A 53 -13.14 -9.90 39.40
CA LEU A 53 -11.87 -10.34 38.84
C LEU A 53 -11.71 -9.79 37.43
N TYR A 54 -10.47 -9.77 36.97
CA TYR A 54 -10.04 -9.22 35.70
C TYR A 54 -9.45 -10.35 34.86
N VAL A 55 -9.82 -10.40 33.58
CA VAL A 55 -9.22 -11.31 32.60
C VAL A 55 -8.78 -10.52 31.38
N ARG A 56 -7.58 -10.79 30.87
CA ARG A 56 -7.10 -10.17 29.64
C ARG A 56 -6.62 -11.22 28.65
N PHE A 57 -6.68 -10.86 27.38
CA PHE A 57 -6.13 -11.64 26.29
C PHE A 57 -4.64 -11.34 26.16
N SER A 58 -3.79 -12.37 26.17
CA SER A 58 -2.34 -12.29 26.02
C SER A 58 -1.86 -13.44 25.13
N PRO A 59 -2.02 -13.32 23.81
CA PRO A 59 -1.77 -14.41 22.87
C PRO A 59 -0.29 -14.57 22.55
N ALA A 60 0.12 -15.81 22.29
CA ALA A 60 1.44 -16.14 21.73
C ALA A 60 1.44 -16.21 20.19
N GLU A 61 0.27 -16.45 19.58
CA GLU A 61 0.11 -16.63 18.13
C GLU A 61 -1.00 -15.74 17.55
N LEU A 62 -0.83 -15.32 16.28
CA LEU A 62 -1.80 -14.52 15.55
C LEU A 62 -3.12 -15.28 15.32
N GLY A 63 -4.17 -14.54 15.01
CA GLY A 63 -5.47 -15.11 14.66
C GLY A 63 -6.40 -15.28 15.86
N THR A 64 -7.50 -16.00 15.62
CA THR A 64 -8.53 -16.20 16.65
C THR A 64 -8.06 -17.25 17.64
N GLN A 65 -8.01 -16.88 18.90
CA GLN A 65 -7.65 -17.73 20.01
C GLN A 65 -8.85 -17.86 20.94
N THR A 66 -9.15 -19.09 21.36
CA THR A 66 -10.20 -19.37 22.32
C THR A 66 -9.62 -19.97 23.59
N GLY A 67 -10.36 -19.84 24.68
CA GLY A 67 -9.93 -20.35 25.97
C GLY A 67 -11.10 -20.43 26.94
N LEU A 68 -10.83 -20.98 28.12
CA LEU A 68 -11.82 -21.10 29.18
C LEU A 68 -11.26 -20.47 30.46
N ILE A 69 -12.11 -19.79 31.21
CA ILE A 69 -11.94 -19.67 32.66
C ILE A 69 -12.56 -20.92 33.28
N THR A 70 -11.79 -21.66 34.07
CA THR A 70 -12.27 -22.81 34.83
C THR A 70 -12.35 -22.45 36.30
N ILE A 71 -13.51 -22.65 36.92
CA ILE A 71 -13.80 -22.27 38.30
C ILE A 71 -14.18 -23.54 39.07
N THR A 72 -13.39 -23.88 40.09
CA THR A 72 -13.57 -25.09 40.90
C THR A 72 -13.53 -24.77 42.39
N SER A 73 -14.34 -25.47 43.17
CA SER A 73 -14.26 -25.51 44.63
C SER A 73 -14.72 -26.88 45.10
N SER A 74 -14.34 -27.28 46.31
CA SER A 74 -14.74 -28.58 46.85
C SER A 74 -16.26 -28.66 46.99
N ASN A 75 -16.85 -29.81 46.69
CA ASN A 75 -18.28 -30.08 46.85
C ASN A 75 -19.21 -29.21 45.97
N VAL A 76 -18.69 -28.59 44.89
CA VAL A 76 -19.49 -27.87 43.89
C VAL A 76 -19.10 -28.32 42.49
N SER A 77 -20.08 -28.39 41.59
CA SER A 77 -19.81 -28.62 40.16
C SER A 77 -18.95 -27.49 39.59
N GLN A 78 -17.95 -27.87 38.79
CA GLN A 78 -17.15 -26.92 38.02
C GLN A 78 -18.02 -25.98 37.18
N LYS A 79 -17.62 -24.71 37.10
CA LYS A 79 -18.19 -23.72 36.19
C LYS A 79 -17.12 -23.26 35.21
N THR A 80 -17.55 -22.89 34.00
CA THR A 80 -16.65 -22.42 32.95
C THR A 80 -17.18 -21.15 32.28
N ILE A 81 -16.28 -20.28 31.84
CA ILE A 81 -16.59 -19.09 31.03
C ILE A 81 -15.77 -19.18 29.75
N ASN A 82 -16.43 -19.10 28.60
CA ASN A 82 -15.75 -19.08 27.30
C ASN A 82 -15.09 -17.73 27.06
N LEU A 83 -13.86 -17.76 26.57
CA LEU A 83 -13.09 -16.60 26.17
C LEU A 83 -12.73 -16.69 24.69
N SER A 84 -12.69 -15.55 24.02
CA SER A 84 -12.20 -15.42 22.64
C SER A 84 -11.48 -14.09 22.47
N GLY A 85 -10.38 -14.11 21.73
CA GLY A 85 -9.66 -12.91 21.31
C GLY A 85 -9.06 -13.11 19.93
N ILE A 86 -8.80 -12.02 19.20
CA ILE A 86 -8.12 -12.06 17.91
C ILE A 86 -6.80 -11.34 18.05
N ALA A 87 -5.71 -12.08 17.87
CA ALA A 87 -4.35 -11.56 17.90
C ALA A 87 -3.98 -11.00 16.53
N ILE A 88 -3.57 -9.74 16.48
CA ILE A 88 -3.16 -9.04 15.27
C ILE A 88 -1.73 -8.51 15.42
N LYS A 89 -1.06 -8.23 14.29
CA LYS A 89 0.26 -7.59 14.29
C LYS A 89 0.15 -6.16 14.82
N LEU A 90 1.17 -5.70 15.54
CA LEU A 90 1.24 -4.30 15.96
C LEU A 90 1.39 -3.41 14.73
N ARG A 91 0.67 -2.30 14.75
CA ARG A 91 0.63 -1.35 13.66
C ARG A 91 0.74 0.05 14.22
N HIS A 92 1.66 0.83 13.67
CA HIS A 92 1.78 2.26 13.93
C HIS A 92 1.16 3.01 12.76
N ASN A 93 0.17 3.86 13.06
CA ASN A 93 -0.51 4.68 12.06
C ASN A 93 0.02 6.11 12.10
N TYR A 94 0.42 6.63 10.94
CA TYR A 94 0.91 8.00 10.78
C TYR A 94 0.08 8.75 9.74
N LYS A 95 -0.63 9.78 10.18
CA LYS A 95 -1.41 10.67 9.31
C LYS A 95 -0.51 11.75 8.73
N THR A 96 -0.56 11.96 7.41
CA THR A 96 0.23 12.98 6.72
C THR A 96 -0.68 14.11 6.23
N TYR A 97 -1.18 14.03 4.99
CA TYR A 97 -2.17 14.96 4.48
C TYR A 97 -3.51 14.74 5.20
N ILE A 98 -4.17 15.82 5.59
CA ILE A 98 -5.48 15.80 6.23
C ILE A 98 -6.36 16.82 5.51
N LYS A 99 -7.25 16.32 4.65
CA LYS A 99 -8.15 17.13 3.79
C LYS A 99 -7.41 18.24 3.04
N GLU A 100 -6.22 17.94 2.52
CA GLU A 100 -5.46 18.85 1.70
C GLU A 100 -6.19 19.12 0.39
N HIS A 101 -6.55 20.38 0.13
CA HIS A 101 -7.29 20.73 -1.06
C HIS A 101 -6.37 20.85 -2.28
N LEU A 102 -6.52 19.94 -3.25
CA LEU A 102 -5.79 19.93 -4.51
C LEU A 102 -6.75 20.27 -5.65
N ALA A 103 -6.49 21.37 -6.34
CA ALA A 103 -7.40 21.96 -7.32
C ALA A 103 -6.64 22.81 -8.35
N PHE A 104 -7.31 23.27 -9.40
CA PHE A 104 -6.72 24.13 -10.41
C PHE A 104 -7.48 25.47 -10.51
N GLY A 105 -6.73 26.56 -10.61
CA GLY A 105 -7.28 27.92 -10.70
C GLY A 105 -6.44 28.94 -9.95
N SER A 106 -6.91 30.19 -9.92
CA SER A 106 -6.22 31.28 -9.24
C SER A 106 -6.06 31.00 -7.74
N GLY A 107 -4.81 30.97 -7.26
CA GLY A 107 -4.49 30.70 -5.85
C GLY A 107 -4.65 29.23 -5.43
N LEU A 108 -4.93 28.32 -6.35
CA LEU A 108 -5.05 26.88 -6.12
C LEU A 108 -3.85 26.14 -6.73
N SER A 109 -3.60 24.91 -6.27
CA SER A 109 -2.52 24.07 -6.77
C SER A 109 -2.97 22.62 -6.92
N GLN A 110 -2.59 22.00 -8.04
CA GLN A 110 -2.78 20.57 -8.30
C GLN A 110 -1.85 19.70 -7.45
N SER A 111 -0.84 20.29 -6.80
CA SER A 111 0.13 19.59 -5.97
C SER A 111 0.37 20.26 -4.62
N SER A 112 0.78 19.45 -3.64
CA SER A 112 1.18 19.93 -2.31
C SER A 112 2.42 19.17 -1.85
N VAL A 113 3.43 19.89 -1.38
CA VAL A 113 4.69 19.35 -0.85
C VAL A 113 4.77 19.68 0.63
N LYS A 114 4.95 18.66 1.48
CA LYS A 114 5.01 18.82 2.95
C LYS A 114 5.97 17.81 3.57
N SER A 115 6.50 18.15 4.74
CA SER A 115 7.33 17.26 5.57
C SER A 115 6.49 16.66 6.70
N PHE A 116 6.73 15.39 7.01
CA PHE A 116 6.02 14.64 8.05
C PHE A 116 6.99 13.78 8.85
N ASP A 117 6.75 13.66 10.15
CA ASP A 117 7.49 12.73 11.00
C ASP A 117 6.80 11.35 10.99
N LEU A 118 7.46 10.38 10.38
CA LEU A 118 7.02 8.99 10.28
C LEU A 118 7.79 8.10 11.28
N HIS A 119 7.66 6.78 11.12
CA HIS A 119 8.34 5.83 11.99
C HIS A 119 9.87 5.96 11.89
N ASN A 120 10.59 5.95 13.01
CA ASN A 120 12.05 6.10 13.02
C ASN A 120 12.80 4.75 12.93
N ASP A 121 12.31 3.73 13.64
CA ASP A 121 13.02 2.46 13.78
C ASP A 121 12.50 1.40 12.82
N MET A 122 13.22 1.17 11.74
CA MET A 122 12.81 0.25 10.69
C MET A 122 13.15 -1.22 10.98
N GLU A 123 13.81 -1.55 12.10
CA GLU A 123 14.34 -2.89 12.36
C GLU A 123 13.25 -3.96 12.38
N ASN A 124 12.11 -3.68 13.02
CA ASN A 124 11.01 -4.64 13.16
C ASN A 124 9.84 -4.37 12.19
N ILE A 125 9.96 -3.42 11.26
CA ILE A 125 8.87 -3.10 10.32
C ILE A 125 8.86 -4.11 9.18
N GLU A 126 7.83 -4.94 9.10
CA GLU A 126 7.66 -5.94 8.04
C GLU A 126 7.03 -5.34 6.78
N SER A 127 6.07 -4.42 6.94
CA SER A 127 5.36 -3.83 5.80
C SER A 127 4.91 -2.40 6.07
N ILE A 128 4.86 -1.60 5.01
CA ILE A 128 4.32 -0.24 5.03
C ILE A 128 3.20 -0.13 3.99
N LYS A 129 1.98 0.14 4.45
CA LYS A 129 0.81 0.39 3.59
C LYS A 129 0.47 1.86 3.60
N MET A 130 0.31 2.45 2.42
CA MET A 130 -0.21 3.80 2.24
C MET A 130 -1.70 3.72 1.94
N TYR A 131 -2.48 4.58 2.58
CA TYR A 131 -3.91 4.70 2.37
C TYR A 131 -4.25 6.10 1.87
N VAL A 132 -4.96 6.17 0.74
CA VAL A 132 -5.36 7.42 0.10
C VAL A 132 -6.87 7.58 0.23
N GLN A 133 -7.31 8.64 0.90
CA GLN A 133 -8.72 9.00 0.97
C GLN A 133 -8.98 10.29 0.19
N LEU A 134 -9.97 10.25 -0.69
CA LEU A 134 -10.48 11.42 -1.39
C LEU A 134 -11.84 11.75 -0.80
N GLU A 135 -12.01 12.97 -0.32
CA GLU A 135 -13.28 13.53 0.09
C GLU A 135 -13.71 14.61 -0.90
N CYS A 136 -15.01 14.68 -1.17
CA CYS A 136 -15.57 15.71 -2.02
C CYS A 136 -15.52 17.08 -1.33
N PRO A 137 -14.97 18.12 -1.98
CA PRO A 137 -15.06 19.48 -1.46
C PRO A 137 -16.51 19.97 -1.37
N ASN A 138 -16.75 21.06 -0.63
CA ASN A 138 -18.10 21.59 -0.44
C ASN A 138 -18.82 21.95 -1.76
N ALA A 139 -18.05 22.23 -2.81
CA ALA A 139 -18.55 22.54 -4.15
C ALA A 139 -19.03 21.28 -4.94
N GLY A 140 -18.77 20.08 -4.42
CA GLY A 140 -19.02 18.80 -5.09
C GLY A 140 -17.73 18.07 -5.44
N CYS A 141 -17.85 16.78 -5.76
CA CYS A 141 -16.75 15.94 -6.21
C CYS A 141 -16.37 16.29 -7.65
N ASN A 142 -15.08 16.19 -8.00
CA ASN A 142 -14.68 16.29 -9.39
C ASN A 142 -15.33 15.19 -10.23
N ALA A 143 -15.92 15.59 -11.35
CA ALA A 143 -16.72 14.70 -12.19
C ALA A 143 -15.88 13.69 -13.00
N TRP A 144 -14.56 13.85 -13.07
CA TRP A 144 -13.66 13.08 -13.94
C TRP A 144 -12.76 12.11 -13.16
N ASP A 145 -12.36 11.04 -13.84
CA ASP A 145 -11.38 10.06 -13.39
C ASP A 145 -9.96 10.51 -13.78
N VAL A 146 -9.32 11.27 -12.91
CA VAL A 146 -8.03 11.90 -13.22
C VAL A 146 -6.86 11.13 -12.62
N PHE A 147 -5.71 11.25 -13.28
CA PHE A 147 -4.43 10.74 -12.79
C PHE A 147 -4.07 11.39 -11.45
N ALA A 148 -3.54 10.59 -10.53
CA ALA A 148 -3.00 11.07 -9.27
C ALA A 148 -1.86 10.18 -8.76
N ASN A 149 -0.91 10.80 -8.06
CA ASN A 149 0.18 10.07 -7.43
C ASN A 149 0.71 10.72 -6.16
N ILE A 150 1.40 9.91 -5.36
CA ILE A 150 2.19 10.34 -4.21
C ILE A 150 3.65 10.02 -4.51
N LEU A 151 4.53 10.99 -4.25
CA LEU A 151 5.97 10.85 -4.38
C LEU A 151 6.64 11.10 -3.03
N VAL A 152 7.75 10.40 -2.79
CA VAL A 152 8.67 10.63 -1.68
C VAL A 152 9.93 11.30 -2.20
N LYS A 153 10.51 12.21 -1.42
CA LYS A 153 11.80 12.81 -1.75
C LYS A 153 12.94 11.96 -1.19
N GLU A 154 13.89 11.59 -2.03
CA GLU A 154 15.15 11.02 -1.60
C GLU A 154 16.06 12.18 -1.15
N SER A 155 16.53 12.13 0.10
CA SER A 155 17.09 13.30 0.78
C SER A 155 18.50 13.69 0.30
N VAL A 156 19.28 12.76 -0.26
CA VAL A 156 20.65 13.01 -0.69
C VAL A 156 20.70 13.63 -2.09
N SER A 157 20.01 13.00 -3.05
CA SER A 157 19.89 13.41 -4.45
C SER A 157 18.82 14.49 -4.69
N ASN A 158 17.89 14.68 -3.74
CA ASN A 158 16.69 15.52 -3.88
C ASN A 158 15.72 15.05 -4.97
N GLU A 159 15.84 13.81 -5.44
CA GLU A 159 14.92 13.24 -6.42
C GLU A 159 13.55 12.92 -5.81
N TRP A 160 12.49 13.14 -6.58
CA TRP A 160 11.13 12.71 -6.23
C TRP A 160 10.84 11.34 -6.85
N LEU A 161 10.54 10.35 -6.03
CA LEU A 161 10.27 8.97 -6.47
C LEU A 161 8.80 8.65 -6.23
N GLU A 162 8.08 8.20 -7.26
CA GLU A 162 6.67 7.80 -7.15
C GLU A 162 6.50 6.52 -6.33
N ILE A 163 5.86 6.65 -5.17
CA ILE A 163 5.60 5.51 -4.26
C ILE A 163 4.29 4.81 -4.59
N GLY A 164 3.32 5.56 -5.13
CA GLY A 164 2.01 5.03 -5.50
C GLY A 164 1.27 5.93 -6.48
N ARG A 165 0.47 5.31 -7.34
CA ARG A 165 -0.40 5.98 -8.31
C ARG A 165 -1.82 5.42 -8.19
N TYR A 166 -2.80 6.27 -8.36
CA TYR A 166 -4.22 5.92 -8.38
C TYR A 166 -4.96 6.79 -9.39
N ILE A 167 -6.12 6.33 -9.81
CA ILE A 167 -7.04 7.12 -10.63
C ILE A 167 -8.23 7.50 -9.76
N THR A 168 -8.61 8.78 -9.74
CA THR A 168 -9.76 9.23 -8.94
C THR A 168 -11.04 8.56 -9.46
N PRO A 169 -12.03 8.30 -8.59
CA PRO A 169 -13.35 7.86 -9.04
C PRO A 169 -14.11 8.99 -9.74
N TYR A 170 -15.06 8.65 -10.61
CA TYR A 170 -15.95 9.62 -11.23
C TYR A 170 -16.98 10.17 -10.23
N GLY A 171 -16.84 11.43 -9.80
CA GLY A 171 -17.91 12.20 -9.18
C GLY A 171 -18.34 11.73 -7.78
N VAL A 172 -17.57 10.87 -7.12
CA VAL A 172 -17.85 10.33 -5.77
C VAL A 172 -16.56 10.29 -4.94
N ASP A 173 -16.67 10.22 -3.61
CA ASP A 173 -15.52 10.06 -2.73
C ASP A 173 -15.06 8.58 -2.63
N THR A 174 -14.03 8.32 -1.82
CA THR A 174 -13.55 6.95 -1.53
C THR A 174 -14.21 6.33 -0.29
N SER A 175 -15.34 6.87 0.20
CA SER A 175 -15.95 6.42 1.47
C SER A 175 -16.49 4.99 1.43
N ALA A 176 -16.68 4.41 0.24
CA ALA A 176 -16.99 2.99 0.07
C ALA A 176 -15.84 2.07 0.53
N LEU A 177 -14.63 2.60 0.70
CA LEU A 177 -13.48 1.90 1.27
C LEU A 177 -13.22 2.45 2.68
N GLU A 178 -13.32 1.61 3.71
CA GLU A 178 -13.16 2.01 5.12
C GLU A 178 -11.88 2.83 5.39
N ARG A 179 -10.79 2.44 4.72
CA ARG A 179 -9.47 3.08 4.85
C ARG A 179 -9.07 3.87 3.61
N GLY A 180 -9.89 3.94 2.57
CA GLY A 180 -9.50 4.47 1.26
C GLY A 180 -8.73 3.48 0.38
N ILE A 181 -8.10 3.99 -0.67
CA ILE A 181 -7.33 3.19 -1.62
C ILE A 181 -6.01 2.77 -0.96
N GLU A 182 -5.80 1.46 -0.81
CA GLU A 182 -4.57 0.88 -0.25
C GLU A 182 -3.49 0.68 -1.32
N ILE A 183 -2.26 1.09 -1.03
CA ILE A 183 -1.07 0.88 -1.87
C ILE A 183 0.08 0.38 -1.00
N ASP A 184 0.72 -0.73 -1.40
CA ASP A 184 1.93 -1.21 -0.75
C ASP A 184 3.15 -0.38 -1.16
N VAL A 185 3.79 0.26 -0.17
CA VAL A 185 4.96 1.12 -0.35
C VAL A 185 6.17 0.60 0.42
N THR A 186 6.16 -0.68 0.81
CA THR A 186 7.23 -1.31 1.61
C THR A 186 8.60 -1.22 0.94
N ASP A 187 8.68 -1.27 -0.40
CA ASP A 187 9.93 -1.12 -1.14
C ASP A 187 10.65 0.23 -0.88
N PHE A 188 9.93 1.25 -0.42
CA PHE A 188 10.46 2.56 -0.06
C PHE A 188 10.81 2.69 1.44
N LYS A 189 10.88 1.58 2.18
CA LYS A 189 11.17 1.55 3.62
C LYS A 189 12.39 2.37 4.02
N SER A 190 13.45 2.39 3.20
CA SER A 190 14.66 3.19 3.46
C SER A 190 14.44 4.71 3.33
N LEU A 191 13.40 5.15 2.63
CA LEU A 191 13.04 6.56 2.42
C LEU A 191 11.86 7.03 3.27
N LEU A 192 11.13 6.10 3.89
CA LEU A 192 9.95 6.37 4.71
C LEU A 192 10.28 6.37 6.21
N SER A 193 11.52 6.72 6.59
CA SER A 193 11.97 6.77 7.99
C SER A 193 12.18 8.19 8.48
N GLY A 194 11.75 8.48 9.71
CA GLY A 194 11.94 9.77 10.37
C GLY A 194 11.22 10.92 9.66
N THR A 195 11.90 12.04 9.45
CA THR A 195 11.31 13.20 8.76
C THR A 195 11.36 12.99 7.24
N VAL A 196 10.17 12.88 6.64
CA VAL A 196 9.98 12.53 5.23
C VAL A 196 9.27 13.66 4.50
N GLU A 197 9.81 14.09 3.36
CA GLU A 197 9.12 14.99 2.44
C GLU A 197 8.28 14.20 1.44
N LEU A 198 6.98 14.49 1.39
CA LEU A 198 6.04 13.91 0.44
C LEU A 198 5.52 14.98 -0.52
N LYS A 199 5.19 14.56 -1.73
CA LYS A 199 4.47 15.35 -2.74
C LYS A 199 3.23 14.58 -3.17
N ALA A 200 2.08 15.21 -3.00
CA ALA A 200 0.82 14.76 -3.59
C ALA A 200 0.53 15.53 -4.88
N TYR A 201 -0.02 14.86 -5.88
CA TYR A 201 -0.50 15.49 -7.11
C TYR A 201 -1.78 14.83 -7.61
N ILE A 202 -2.72 15.65 -8.09
CA ILE A 202 -3.93 15.20 -8.77
C ILE A 202 -4.13 16.07 -10.03
N GLU A 203 -4.29 15.44 -11.19
CA GLU A 203 -4.44 16.10 -12.50
C GLU A 203 -5.85 16.68 -12.72
N VAL A 204 -6.31 17.55 -11.82
CA VAL A 204 -7.59 18.27 -11.93
C VAL A 204 -7.45 19.58 -12.67
N TRP A 205 -8.48 19.99 -13.41
CA TRP A 205 -8.47 21.23 -14.22
C TRP A 205 -9.56 22.25 -13.80
N GLY A 206 -10.17 22.04 -12.63
CA GLY A 206 -11.19 22.92 -12.06
C GLY A 206 -10.91 23.27 -10.60
N SER A 207 -11.63 24.27 -10.10
CA SER A 207 -11.57 24.70 -8.69
C SER A 207 -12.36 23.80 -7.75
N ASP A 208 -13.13 22.85 -8.30
CA ASP A 208 -13.81 21.79 -7.57
C ASP A 208 -12.78 20.89 -6.86
N GLY A 209 -11.79 20.36 -7.59
CA GLY A 209 -10.66 19.63 -7.03
C GLY A 209 -11.04 18.43 -6.14
N TRP A 210 -10.15 18.11 -5.20
CA TRP A 210 -10.34 17.07 -4.19
C TRP A 210 -9.78 17.49 -2.83
N ASN A 211 -10.38 17.00 -1.74
CA ASN A 211 -9.77 17.04 -0.42
C ASN A 211 -9.07 15.70 -0.16
N LEU A 212 -7.74 15.73 -0.17
CA LEU A 212 -6.89 14.56 -0.02
C LEU A 212 -6.49 14.34 1.44
N SER A 213 -6.75 13.15 1.96
CA SER A 213 -6.09 12.65 3.16
C SER A 213 -5.21 11.45 2.80
N VAL A 214 -4.05 11.34 3.47
CA VAL A 214 -3.15 10.20 3.31
C VAL A 214 -2.62 9.81 4.68
N ASP A 215 -2.52 8.50 4.90
CA ASP A 215 -1.85 7.96 6.08
C ASP A 215 -1.14 6.65 5.78
N PHE A 216 -0.25 6.26 6.68
CA PHE A 216 0.63 5.10 6.53
C PHE A 216 0.51 4.19 7.73
N ASP A 217 0.34 2.90 7.48
CA ASP A 217 0.40 1.83 8.47
C ASP A 217 1.73 1.10 8.38
N TYR A 218 2.54 1.24 9.44
CA TYR A 218 3.78 0.51 9.65
C TYR A 218 3.47 -0.71 10.50
N THR A 219 3.48 -1.88 9.90
CA THR A 219 3.17 -3.13 10.60
C THR A 219 4.45 -3.79 11.08
N GLU A 220 4.56 -4.00 12.38
CA GLU A 220 5.67 -4.74 12.99
C GLU A 220 5.56 -6.24 12.71
N GLY A 221 6.71 -6.88 12.56
CA GLY A 221 6.83 -8.30 12.29
C GLY A 221 8.29 -8.71 12.10
N GLU A 222 8.50 -9.68 11.23
CA GLU A 222 9.84 -10.10 10.81
C GLU A 222 9.99 -9.69 9.34
N PRO A 223 10.76 -8.63 9.03
CA PRO A 223 11.01 -8.27 7.64
C PRO A 223 11.77 -9.39 6.94
N ASP A 224 11.51 -9.57 5.65
CA ASP A 224 12.24 -10.52 4.80
C ASP A 224 13.76 -10.23 4.79
N TYR A 225 14.14 -8.96 4.89
CA TYR A 225 15.51 -8.48 4.97
C TYR A 225 15.63 -7.24 5.86
N LYS A 226 16.77 -7.08 6.54
CA LYS A 226 17.03 -5.91 7.39
C LYS A 226 17.20 -4.60 6.60
N TYR A 227 17.89 -4.65 5.47
CA TYR A 227 18.28 -3.50 4.67
C TYR A 227 17.60 -3.50 3.30
N TYR A 228 17.17 -2.30 2.90
CA TYR A 228 16.49 -2.02 1.64
C TYR A 228 17.20 -0.84 0.96
N GLN A 229 17.39 -0.93 -0.35
CA GLN A 229 17.81 0.18 -1.18
C GLN A 229 16.94 0.26 -2.42
N ILE A 230 16.71 1.47 -2.92
CA ILE A 230 15.90 1.70 -4.11
C ILE A 230 16.58 2.72 -5.02
N SER A 231 16.65 2.41 -6.31
CA SER A 231 17.19 3.30 -7.33
C SER A 231 16.20 3.46 -8.47
N ARG A 232 16.04 4.70 -8.93
CA ARG A 232 15.21 5.02 -10.09
C ARG A 232 15.89 4.56 -11.38
N ILE A 233 15.21 3.71 -12.14
CA ILE A 233 15.65 3.36 -13.50
C ILE A 233 15.13 4.42 -14.48
N MET A 234 13.83 4.69 -14.45
CA MET A 234 13.20 5.73 -15.25
C MET A 234 11.89 6.18 -14.62
N GLN A 235 11.48 7.42 -14.93
CA GLN A 235 10.26 8.00 -14.41
C GLN A 235 9.72 9.09 -15.34
N TYR A 236 8.66 8.76 -16.07
CA TYR A 236 7.90 9.63 -16.97
C TYR A 236 6.44 9.64 -16.52
N ASN A 237 6.16 10.34 -15.42
CA ASN A 237 4.90 10.20 -14.66
C ASN A 237 4.43 11.51 -14.02
N LYS A 238 4.87 12.65 -14.52
CA LYS A 238 4.52 13.95 -13.94
C LYS A 238 3.01 14.20 -13.99
N ASN A 239 2.36 13.72 -15.04
CA ASN A 239 0.92 13.57 -15.20
C ASN A 239 0.65 12.52 -16.29
N SER A 240 -0.60 12.34 -16.72
CA SER A 240 -0.97 11.34 -17.73
C SER A 240 -0.40 11.64 -19.14
N LEU A 241 -0.23 12.91 -19.49
CA LEU A 241 0.22 13.37 -20.81
C LEU A 241 1.74 13.53 -20.93
N GLU A 242 2.45 13.67 -19.82
CA GLU A 242 3.92 13.69 -19.74
C GLU A 242 4.51 12.27 -19.55
N GLY A 243 3.72 11.25 -19.90
CA GLY A 243 4.20 9.89 -20.10
C GLY A 243 4.94 9.73 -21.42
N VAL A 244 5.51 8.56 -21.65
CA VAL A 244 6.19 8.24 -22.91
C VAL A 244 5.15 8.20 -24.03
N ILE A 245 5.37 8.98 -25.09
CA ILE A 245 4.52 8.98 -26.28
C ILE A 245 4.46 7.57 -26.91
N TYR A 246 3.28 7.09 -27.31
CA TYR A 246 3.08 5.72 -27.79
C TYR A 246 2.66 5.67 -29.25
N GLY A 247 3.39 4.89 -30.05
CA GLY A 247 3.15 4.71 -31.48
C GLY A 247 3.64 5.85 -32.37
N GLU A 248 4.46 6.75 -31.81
CA GLU A 248 5.08 7.90 -32.48
C GLU A 248 6.58 7.94 -32.13
N ASP A 249 7.30 9.03 -32.49
CA ASP A 249 8.72 9.18 -32.18
C ASP A 249 8.96 9.28 -30.67
N GLN A 250 9.71 8.32 -30.12
CA GLN A 250 10.05 8.22 -28.70
C GLN A 250 11.48 8.70 -28.39
N SER A 251 12.17 9.33 -29.34
CA SER A 251 13.60 9.67 -29.22
C SER A 251 13.94 10.61 -28.05
N GLU A 252 12.98 11.38 -27.55
CA GLU A 252 13.13 12.23 -26.36
C GLU A 252 13.10 11.45 -25.03
N PHE A 253 12.70 10.18 -25.06
CA PHE A 253 12.58 9.31 -23.89
C PHE A 253 13.69 8.28 -23.87
N ASP A 254 14.45 8.27 -22.78
CA ASP A 254 15.55 7.35 -22.58
C ASP A 254 15.07 6.11 -21.82
N LEU A 255 14.61 5.13 -22.60
CA LEU A 255 14.06 3.85 -22.13
C LEU A 255 15.12 2.77 -21.94
N ASP A 256 16.36 3.06 -22.31
CA ASP A 256 17.52 2.20 -22.16
C ASP A 256 18.35 2.70 -20.97
N LYS A 257 18.83 1.80 -20.12
CA LYS A 257 19.64 2.15 -18.95
C LYS A 257 20.70 1.09 -18.70
N THR A 258 21.81 1.52 -18.14
CA THR A 258 22.81 0.62 -17.56
C THR A 258 22.69 0.64 -16.04
N ILE A 259 22.46 -0.52 -15.44
CA ILE A 259 22.31 -0.70 -13.99
C ILE A 259 23.53 -1.46 -13.48
N SER A 260 24.28 -0.85 -12.56
CA SER A 260 25.43 -1.48 -11.90
C SER A 260 25.12 -1.74 -10.43
N PHE A 261 25.40 -2.96 -9.99
CA PHE A 261 25.09 -3.48 -8.67
C PHE A 261 26.36 -3.56 -7.82
N GLY A 262 26.21 -3.26 -6.53
CA GLY A 262 27.25 -3.50 -5.53
C GLY A 262 27.30 -4.96 -5.09
N ASP A 263 27.92 -5.21 -3.93
CA ASP A 263 27.99 -6.52 -3.30
C ASP A 263 26.90 -6.69 -2.22
N ASN A 264 26.84 -7.89 -1.63
CA ASN A 264 25.96 -8.30 -0.53
C ASN A 264 24.45 -8.26 -0.81
N ILE A 265 24.02 -8.17 -2.06
CA ILE A 265 22.61 -8.24 -2.47
C ILE A 265 22.13 -9.69 -2.32
N GLN A 266 21.02 -9.88 -1.59
CA GLN A 266 20.40 -11.19 -1.39
C GLN A 266 19.09 -11.34 -2.17
N SER A 267 18.40 -10.23 -2.44
CA SER A 267 17.22 -10.19 -3.30
C SER A 267 17.20 -8.90 -4.09
N ALA A 268 16.76 -8.98 -5.33
CA ALA A 268 16.53 -7.82 -6.17
C ALA A 268 15.27 -8.00 -7.01
N HIS A 269 14.52 -6.92 -7.19
CA HIS A 269 13.37 -6.91 -8.08
C HIS A 269 13.17 -5.55 -8.73
N LEU A 270 12.50 -5.53 -9.87
CA LEU A 270 12.00 -4.32 -10.48
C LEU A 270 10.62 -4.00 -9.92
N ARG A 271 10.38 -2.71 -9.65
CA ARG A 271 9.11 -2.17 -9.21
C ARG A 271 8.60 -1.24 -10.30
N THR A 272 7.51 -1.59 -10.99
CA THR A 272 6.96 -0.78 -12.08
C THR A 272 5.49 -0.41 -11.86
N ILE A 273 5.17 0.86 -12.12
CA ILE A 273 3.80 1.38 -12.25
C ILE A 273 3.66 1.98 -13.64
N ILE A 274 2.65 1.54 -14.39
CA ILE A 274 2.37 2.01 -15.76
C ILE A 274 0.87 2.19 -15.98
N THR A 275 0.47 3.30 -16.62
CA THR A 275 -0.90 3.59 -17.05
C THR A 275 -0.91 4.19 -18.43
N GLY A 276 -1.79 3.70 -19.31
CA GLY A 276 -2.01 4.27 -20.63
C GLY A 276 -3.07 5.37 -20.61
N TRP A 277 -2.84 6.43 -21.37
CA TRP A 277 -3.78 7.52 -21.61
C TRP A 277 -4.06 7.66 -23.12
N GLY A 278 -5.28 8.05 -23.45
CA GLY A 278 -5.66 8.45 -24.81
C GLY A 278 -6.50 7.42 -25.54
N HIS A 279 -7.04 7.87 -26.66
CA HIS A 279 -7.90 7.09 -27.55
C HIS A 279 -7.51 7.38 -29.02
N ALA A 280 -6.21 7.36 -29.26
CA ALA A 280 -5.57 7.42 -30.56
C ALA A 280 -5.90 6.20 -31.43
N THR A 281 -5.81 6.39 -32.74
CA THR A 281 -6.15 5.42 -33.78
C THR A 281 -4.88 4.91 -34.48
N PRO A 282 -4.90 3.75 -35.15
CA PRO A 282 -6.05 2.89 -35.41
C PRO A 282 -6.51 2.11 -34.17
N ALA A 283 -7.81 1.87 -34.08
CA ALA A 283 -8.36 0.99 -33.06
C ALA A 283 -7.96 -0.47 -33.32
N ASP A 284 -7.85 -1.26 -32.26
CA ASP A 284 -7.74 -2.71 -32.33
C ASP A 284 -9.00 -3.33 -32.99
N SER A 285 -8.91 -4.60 -33.37
CA SER A 285 -10.01 -5.31 -34.04
C SER A 285 -11.31 -5.39 -33.24
N ASP A 286 -11.23 -5.22 -31.91
CA ASP A 286 -12.37 -5.16 -31.00
C ASP A 286 -12.85 -3.73 -30.71
N GLY A 287 -12.29 -2.73 -31.42
CA GLY A 287 -12.67 -1.33 -31.34
C GLY A 287 -11.92 -0.50 -30.28
N ARG A 288 -11.02 -1.11 -29.51
CA ARG A 288 -10.26 -0.41 -28.46
C ARG A 288 -9.19 0.51 -29.04
N ARG A 289 -9.12 1.74 -28.53
CA ARG A 289 -8.15 2.77 -28.95
C ARG A 289 -7.02 2.92 -27.94
N CYS A 290 -5.86 3.44 -28.36
CA CYS A 290 -4.67 3.50 -27.51
C CYS A 290 -4.46 4.86 -26.82
N ALA A 291 -3.86 4.94 -25.63
CA ALA A 291 -3.36 3.83 -24.81
C ALA A 291 -4.28 3.46 -23.63
N GLU A 292 -5.39 4.17 -23.43
CA GLU A 292 -6.33 3.89 -22.33
C GLU A 292 -7.02 2.53 -22.48
N TRP A 293 -7.44 2.17 -23.70
CA TRP A 293 -8.35 1.05 -23.92
C TRP A 293 -7.66 -0.18 -24.50
N CYS A 294 -6.69 0.03 -25.40
CA CYS A 294 -6.07 -1.02 -26.19
C CYS A 294 -5.19 -1.93 -25.32
N TYR A 295 -5.46 -3.24 -25.35
CA TYR A 295 -4.70 -4.19 -24.55
C TYR A 295 -3.34 -4.45 -25.16
N ARG A 296 -2.30 -4.41 -24.34
CA ARG A 296 -0.91 -4.55 -24.78
C ARG A 296 -0.13 -5.42 -23.80
N THR A 297 0.94 -6.03 -24.28
CA THR A 297 1.94 -6.68 -23.42
C THR A 297 3.28 -6.08 -23.76
N HIS A 298 3.84 -5.32 -22.83
CA HIS A 298 5.17 -4.72 -22.97
C HIS A 298 6.23 -5.66 -22.43
N ASP A 299 7.45 -5.56 -22.93
CA ASP A 299 8.57 -6.38 -22.47
C ASP A 299 9.57 -5.51 -21.71
N ILE A 300 10.15 -6.05 -20.65
CA ILE A 300 11.43 -5.56 -20.11
C ILE A 300 12.52 -6.47 -20.67
N LYS A 301 13.51 -5.86 -21.31
CA LYS A 301 14.70 -6.55 -21.79
C LYS A 301 15.86 -6.36 -20.82
N ILE A 302 16.54 -7.45 -20.52
CA ILE A 302 17.78 -7.47 -19.76
C ILE A 302 18.88 -8.02 -20.68
N ASN A 303 19.94 -7.24 -20.89
CA ASN A 303 21.02 -7.57 -21.84
C ASN A 303 20.47 -7.94 -23.23
N ASP A 304 19.58 -7.09 -23.76
CA ASP A 304 18.95 -7.20 -25.08
C ASP A 304 17.96 -8.38 -25.26
N ALA A 305 17.81 -9.26 -24.24
CA ALA A 305 16.86 -10.37 -24.25
C ALA A 305 15.58 -10.04 -23.46
N ASN A 306 14.40 -10.38 -23.99
CA ASN A 306 13.13 -10.26 -23.26
C ASN A 306 13.20 -11.12 -21.98
N ARG A 307 13.03 -10.50 -20.81
CA ARG A 307 13.12 -11.16 -19.51
C ARG A 307 11.79 -11.15 -18.76
N PHE A 308 11.12 -9.99 -18.73
CA PHE A 308 9.84 -9.82 -18.03
C PHE A 308 8.78 -9.23 -18.95
N GLN A 309 7.50 -9.43 -18.60
CA GLN A 309 6.37 -8.98 -19.39
C GLN A 309 5.32 -8.28 -18.54
N HIS A 310 4.85 -7.14 -19.04
CA HIS A 310 3.80 -6.34 -18.43
C HIS A 310 2.54 -6.39 -19.28
N GLU A 311 1.62 -7.27 -18.89
CA GLU A 311 0.32 -7.37 -19.53
C GLU A 311 -0.62 -6.24 -19.04
N MET A 312 -0.98 -5.37 -19.96
CA MET A 312 -1.97 -4.29 -19.84
C MET A 312 -3.31 -4.83 -20.36
N LYS A 313 -4.07 -5.52 -19.50
CA LYS A 313 -5.39 -6.09 -19.79
C LYS A 313 -6.46 -5.55 -18.85
N GLY A 314 -7.72 -5.92 -19.07
CA GLY A 314 -8.80 -5.63 -18.13
C GLY A 314 -8.53 -6.23 -16.76
N ILE A 315 -8.81 -5.46 -15.71
CA ILE A 315 -8.56 -5.84 -14.32
C ILE A 315 -9.85 -5.95 -13.50
N GLY A 316 -11.02 -5.88 -14.15
CA GLY A 316 -12.33 -6.08 -13.54
C GLY A 316 -12.95 -4.80 -13.00
N CYS A 317 -12.95 -3.71 -13.77
CA CYS A 317 -13.46 -2.41 -13.31
C CYS A 317 -14.92 -2.46 -12.84
N SER A 318 -15.76 -3.30 -13.44
CA SER A 318 -17.16 -3.50 -13.03
C SER A 318 -17.33 -4.07 -11.61
N SER A 319 -16.26 -4.63 -11.03
CA SER A 319 -16.23 -5.18 -9.67
C SER A 319 -15.60 -4.23 -8.66
N ASN A 320 -15.31 -2.98 -9.04
CA ASN A 320 -14.76 -1.98 -8.12
C ASN A 320 -15.74 -1.76 -6.93
N PRO A 321 -15.28 -1.87 -5.67
CA PRO A 321 -16.11 -1.56 -4.49
C PRO A 321 -16.70 -0.14 -4.49
N ILE A 322 -16.01 0.83 -5.10
CA ILE A 322 -16.55 2.17 -5.37
C ILE A 322 -17.46 2.09 -6.61
N ASN A 323 -18.62 1.46 -6.43
CA ASN A 323 -19.57 1.13 -7.50
C ASN A 323 -20.67 2.18 -7.74
N ASN A 324 -20.63 3.29 -7.01
CA ASN A 324 -21.58 4.41 -7.11
C ASN A 324 -21.07 5.55 -8.01
N GLN A 325 -20.03 5.30 -8.80
CA GLN A 325 -19.42 6.28 -9.71
C GLN A 325 -20.39 6.76 -10.81
N ALA A 326 -20.34 8.07 -11.11
CA ALA A 326 -21.29 8.71 -12.03
C ALA A 326 -20.90 8.61 -13.52
N GLY A 327 -19.64 8.32 -13.82
CA GLY A 327 -19.10 8.29 -15.19
C GLY A 327 -19.02 6.90 -15.81
N ASN A 328 -18.25 6.77 -16.89
CA ASN A 328 -18.07 5.49 -17.61
C ASN A 328 -17.09 4.56 -16.88
N TRP A 329 -17.38 4.15 -15.65
CA TRP A 329 -16.42 3.47 -14.77
C TRP A 329 -16.34 1.94 -14.97
N THR A 330 -17.40 1.31 -15.47
CA THR A 330 -17.48 -0.16 -15.56
C THR A 330 -16.63 -0.81 -16.64
N PRO A 331 -16.38 -0.22 -17.82
CA PRO A 331 -15.60 -0.88 -18.85
C PRO A 331 -14.10 -0.91 -18.50
N ASP A 332 -13.48 -2.07 -18.75
CA ASP A 332 -12.06 -2.29 -18.48
C ASP A 332 -11.15 -1.45 -19.37
N ARG A 333 -10.30 -0.63 -18.73
CA ARG A 333 -9.13 -0.03 -19.37
C ARG A 333 -7.97 -1.02 -19.42
N ALA A 334 -6.93 -0.68 -20.15
CA ALA A 334 -5.71 -1.47 -20.25
C ALA A 334 -4.87 -1.29 -18.98
N GLY A 335 -5.07 -2.18 -17.99
CA GLY A 335 -4.24 -2.27 -16.79
C GLY A 335 -4.58 -1.31 -15.67
N TRP A 336 -5.72 -0.62 -15.70
CA TRP A 336 -6.17 0.26 -14.62
C TRP A 336 -7.69 0.42 -14.60
N CYS A 337 -8.24 0.99 -13.53
CA CYS A 337 -9.66 1.34 -13.41
C CYS A 337 -9.85 2.68 -12.69
N PRO A 338 -10.90 3.45 -13.03
CA PRO A 338 -11.34 4.61 -12.26
C PRO A 338 -11.64 4.25 -10.80
N GLY A 339 -11.18 5.05 -9.85
CA GLY A 339 -11.38 4.81 -8.42
C GLY A 339 -10.56 3.65 -7.85
N MET A 340 -9.40 3.33 -8.43
CA MET A 340 -8.52 2.25 -7.97
C MET A 340 -7.05 2.70 -7.95
N ALA A 341 -6.26 2.02 -7.11
CA ALA A 341 -4.80 2.03 -7.26
C ALA A 341 -4.42 1.44 -8.62
N VAL A 342 -3.38 2.01 -9.23
CA VAL A 342 -2.76 1.40 -10.41
C VAL A 342 -1.98 0.17 -9.95
N PRO A 343 -2.14 -0.99 -10.60
CA PRO A 343 -1.45 -2.21 -10.21
C PRO A 343 0.07 -2.03 -10.17
N LEU A 344 0.65 -2.50 -9.07
CA LEU A 344 2.09 -2.63 -8.92
C LEU A 344 2.57 -3.90 -9.63
N ARG A 345 3.60 -3.77 -10.46
CA ARG A 345 4.25 -4.89 -11.15
C ARG A 345 5.62 -5.13 -10.51
N LEU A 346 5.84 -6.34 -10.04
CA LEU A 346 7.07 -6.78 -9.38
C LEU A 346 7.74 -7.87 -10.21
N ASP A 347 8.95 -7.62 -10.68
CA ASP A 347 9.72 -8.56 -11.47
C ASP A 347 10.97 -8.99 -10.70
N ASN A 348 10.99 -10.21 -10.16
CA ASN A 348 12.09 -10.70 -9.35
C ASN A 348 13.26 -11.17 -10.24
N PHE A 349 14.48 -10.87 -9.81
CA PHE A 349 15.68 -11.50 -10.36
C PHE A 349 15.98 -12.78 -9.57
N ASP A 350 16.09 -13.91 -10.28
CA ASP A 350 16.44 -15.20 -9.67
C ASP A 350 17.96 -15.43 -9.62
N GLU A 351 18.71 -14.65 -10.40
CA GLU A 351 20.16 -14.71 -10.48
C GLU A 351 20.87 -13.81 -9.44
N ASP A 352 22.07 -14.23 -9.04
CA ASP A 352 22.97 -13.39 -8.25
C ASP A 352 23.37 -12.15 -9.06
N LEU A 353 23.17 -10.95 -8.51
CA LEU A 353 23.49 -9.67 -9.16
C LEU A 353 24.76 -9.02 -8.62
N ASN A 354 25.43 -9.61 -7.63
CA ASN A 354 26.56 -8.99 -6.96
C ASN A 354 27.70 -8.65 -7.93
N GLY A 355 28.13 -7.38 -7.90
CA GLY A 355 29.18 -6.84 -8.76
C GLY A 355 28.86 -6.83 -10.26
N LYS A 356 27.63 -7.13 -10.68
CA LYS A 356 27.24 -7.18 -12.10
C LYS A 356 26.81 -5.81 -12.62
N THR A 357 26.89 -5.68 -13.94
CA THR A 357 26.28 -4.59 -14.69
C THR A 357 25.34 -5.18 -15.74
N LEU A 358 24.11 -4.67 -15.82
CA LEU A 358 23.09 -5.12 -16.75
C LEU A 358 22.61 -3.95 -17.62
N LYS A 359 22.29 -4.24 -18.88
CA LYS A 359 21.50 -3.33 -19.72
C LYS A 359 20.03 -3.60 -19.48
N PHE A 360 19.29 -2.56 -19.17
CA PHE A 360 17.84 -2.55 -19.04
C PHE A 360 17.24 -1.82 -20.24
N LYS A 361 16.12 -2.32 -20.76
CA LYS A 361 15.26 -1.60 -21.70
C LYS A 361 13.80 -1.89 -21.41
N TYR A 362 12.96 -0.85 -21.37
CA TYR A 362 11.51 -1.04 -21.42
C TYR A 362 11.03 -0.93 -22.87
N ALA A 363 10.57 -2.04 -23.43
CA ALA A 363 10.13 -2.13 -24.81
C ALA A 363 8.60 -2.17 -24.88
N PHE A 364 8.00 -1.06 -25.31
CA PHE A 364 6.57 -1.02 -25.60
C PHE A 364 6.22 -1.99 -26.74
N LYS A 365 4.99 -2.51 -26.68
CA LYS A 365 4.46 -3.39 -27.73
C LYS A 365 4.38 -2.56 -29.02
N PRO A 366 4.93 -3.01 -30.16
CA PRO A 366 4.85 -2.23 -31.40
C PRO A 366 3.41 -1.93 -31.80
N TRP A 367 3.15 -0.66 -32.07
CA TRP A 367 1.92 -0.08 -32.61
C TRP A 367 2.30 1.27 -33.24
N VAL A 368 1.51 1.78 -34.18
CA VAL A 368 1.78 3.05 -34.86
C VAL A 368 0.52 3.89 -34.81
N ASN A 369 0.63 5.11 -34.31
CA ASN A 369 -0.46 6.08 -34.31
C ASN A 369 -0.66 6.62 -35.74
N ASP A 370 -1.88 6.50 -36.28
CA ASP A 370 -2.22 7.04 -37.60
C ASP A 370 -2.59 8.55 -37.56
N LEU A 371 -2.70 9.12 -36.36
CA LEU A 371 -3.06 10.50 -36.08
C LEU A 371 -4.43 10.92 -36.67
N GLN A 372 -5.31 9.96 -36.94
CA GLN A 372 -6.63 10.18 -37.56
C GLN A 372 -7.79 10.32 -36.57
N THR A 373 -7.55 10.18 -35.26
CA THR A 373 -8.62 10.34 -34.27
C THR A 373 -9.21 11.75 -34.31
N THR A 374 -10.52 11.85 -34.11
CA THR A 374 -11.26 13.12 -34.14
C THR A 374 -11.30 13.84 -32.80
N ALA A 375 -10.66 13.28 -31.78
CA ALA A 375 -10.62 13.88 -30.46
C ALA A 375 -9.60 15.02 -30.38
N ASP A 376 -9.78 15.88 -29.37
CA ASP A 376 -8.93 17.06 -29.15
C ASP A 376 -7.46 16.69 -28.97
N ASN A 377 -7.18 15.62 -28.23
CA ASN A 377 -5.86 15.03 -28.16
C ASN A 377 -5.78 13.80 -29.08
N LYS A 378 -4.83 13.84 -30.01
CA LYS A 378 -4.62 12.79 -31.01
C LYS A 378 -3.59 11.73 -30.62
N HIS A 379 -2.95 11.93 -29.47
CA HIS A 379 -1.80 11.17 -29.04
C HIS A 379 -2.18 10.12 -28.00
N ALA A 380 -1.27 9.17 -27.80
CA ALA A 380 -1.33 8.16 -26.76
C ALA A 380 -0.07 8.24 -25.91
N TYR A 381 -0.21 8.04 -24.60
CA TYR A 381 0.92 8.14 -23.66
C TYR A 381 0.91 6.98 -22.67
N TYR A 382 2.09 6.54 -22.25
CA TYR A 382 2.27 5.67 -21.09
C TYR A 382 3.00 6.42 -19.99
N ALA A 383 2.26 6.87 -18.97
CA ALA A 383 2.88 7.33 -17.74
C ALA A 383 3.52 6.12 -17.05
N ILE A 384 4.81 6.17 -16.74
CA ILE A 384 5.57 5.03 -16.23
C ILE A 384 6.60 5.45 -15.19
N SER A 385 6.74 4.65 -14.13
CA SER A 385 7.88 4.68 -13.23
C SER A 385 8.41 3.26 -13.05
N THR A 386 9.72 3.11 -13.08
CA THR A 386 10.41 1.84 -12.83
C THR A 386 11.60 2.08 -11.92
N PHE A 387 11.67 1.28 -10.86
CA PHE A 387 12.75 1.28 -9.89
C PHE A 387 13.37 -0.12 -9.81
N VAL A 388 14.63 -0.20 -9.39
CA VAL A 388 15.22 -1.44 -8.89
C VAL A 388 15.30 -1.36 -7.37
N VAL A 389 14.82 -2.41 -6.72
CA VAL A 389 14.82 -2.57 -5.26
C VAL A 389 15.82 -3.67 -4.93
N LEU A 390 16.70 -3.38 -3.98
CA LEU A 390 17.71 -4.31 -3.47
C LEU A 390 17.45 -4.57 -1.99
N LYS A 391 17.60 -5.82 -1.57
CA LYS A 391 17.39 -6.23 -0.19
C LYS A 391 18.52 -7.14 0.29
N SER A 392 18.88 -7.00 1.57
CA SER A 392 19.88 -7.84 2.23
C SER A 392 19.78 -7.77 3.76
N ASN A 393 20.27 -8.80 4.45
CA ASN A 393 20.51 -8.77 5.88
C ASN A 393 21.86 -8.12 6.25
N GLU A 394 22.68 -7.82 5.25
CA GLU A 394 23.89 -7.00 5.37
C GLU A 394 23.65 -5.62 4.77
N GLU A 395 24.44 -4.62 5.20
CA GLU A 395 24.34 -3.27 4.63
C GLU A 395 24.71 -3.31 3.13
N ILE A 396 23.88 -2.65 2.32
CA ILE A 396 24.01 -2.59 0.86
C ILE A 396 23.88 -1.16 0.37
N SER A 397 24.55 -0.88 -0.76
CA SER A 397 24.44 0.40 -1.46
C SER A 397 23.33 0.38 -2.51
N PRO A 398 22.73 1.53 -2.86
CA PRO A 398 21.80 1.62 -3.98
C PRO A 398 22.51 1.25 -5.29
N ALA A 399 21.75 0.68 -6.25
CA ALA A 399 22.27 0.43 -7.59
C ALA A 399 22.58 1.76 -8.28
N VAL A 400 23.67 1.80 -9.06
CA VAL A 400 24.03 2.95 -9.87
C VAL A 400 23.36 2.81 -11.23
N VAL A 401 22.50 3.76 -11.57
CA VAL A 401 21.79 3.81 -12.85
C VAL A 401 22.38 4.91 -13.73
N THR A 402 22.74 4.55 -14.95
CA THR A 402 23.31 5.46 -15.97
C THR A 402 22.61 5.25 -17.32
N ASN A 403 22.76 6.21 -18.23
CA ASN A 403 22.23 6.12 -19.59
C ASN A 403 23.10 5.22 -20.46
#